data_AF-A0A6M0CCY5-F1
#
_entry.id   AF-A0A6M0CCY5-F1
#
_cell.length_a   1.000
_cell.length_b   1.000
_cell.length_c   1.000
_cell.angle_alpha   90.00
_cell.angle_beta   90.00
_cell.angle_gamma   90.00
#
_symmetry.space_group_name_H-M   'P 1'
#
loop_
_entity.id
_entity.type
_entity.pdbx_description
1 polymer ?
#
loop_
_entity_poly.entity_id
_entity_poly.type
_entity_poly.pdbx_seq_one_letter_code
_entity_poly.pdbx_strand_id
1 'polypeptide(L)'
;LFEIGLESDLKELIRVGPQAAVVAVVGVDAPFALGTAGLIAFFGIATIPTVFAGAALTATSIGITAKVLAEIQQLNSKEGQIIIGAAVLDDVLGIIVLAVVASLAKTGEINISDVLYLIAGASIFLVGSIFVGRLLSPYFVALVEKMTTRGHLILSSLIFAFALSYVAAAIQLEAILGAFAAGLILAETEKAEELEEQIIPIADFLVPIFFVTVGAGTDLSVLNPAIPANRAGLIMAAFLIVIAIFGKVITGYSFISFLIGQTSFDHNRKYHYAIWL
;
A
#
# COMPACT_ATOMS: atom_id res chain seq x y z
N LEU A 1 -0.55 10.00 -4.37
CA LEU A 1 0.28 8.84 -4.76
C LEU A 1 1.11 9.07 -6.01
N PHE A 2 0.60 9.75 -7.05
CA PHE A 2 1.43 10.11 -8.21
C PHE A 2 2.64 10.97 -7.81
N GLU A 3 2.43 12.07 -7.08
CA GLU A 3 3.47 12.90 -6.44
C GLU A 3 4.45 12.06 -5.61
N ILE A 4 3.94 11.27 -4.66
CA ILE A 4 4.77 10.33 -3.86
C ILE A 4 5.61 9.40 -4.73
N GLY A 5 5.06 8.90 -5.84
CA GLY A 5 5.79 8.05 -6.78
C GLY A 5 6.92 8.81 -7.49
N LEU A 6 6.72 10.09 -7.81
CA LEU A 6 7.76 10.95 -8.38
C LEU A 6 8.90 11.21 -7.40
N GLU A 7 8.60 11.37 -6.11
CA GLU A 7 9.59 11.58 -5.05
C GLU A 7 10.33 10.31 -4.62
N SER A 8 9.82 9.12 -4.99
CA SER A 8 10.32 7.82 -4.51
C SER A 8 11.51 7.30 -5.31
N ASP A 9 12.49 6.71 -4.61
CA ASP A 9 13.62 6.01 -5.23
C ASP A 9 13.28 4.54 -5.52
N LEU A 10 13.01 4.24 -6.80
CA LEU A 10 12.71 2.87 -7.25
C LEU A 10 13.81 1.86 -6.91
N LYS A 11 15.09 2.25 -6.95
CA LYS A 11 16.20 1.32 -6.67
C LYS A 11 16.23 0.97 -5.19
N GLU A 12 16.04 1.95 -4.32
CA GLU A 12 15.99 1.70 -2.88
C GLU A 12 14.72 0.91 -2.51
N LEU A 13 13.57 1.20 -3.14
CA LEU A 13 12.33 0.42 -2.97
C LEU A 13 12.53 -1.07 -3.31
N ILE A 14 13.20 -1.37 -4.43
CA ILE A 14 13.54 -2.75 -4.81
C ILE A 14 14.52 -3.36 -3.81
N ARG A 15 15.52 -2.60 -3.37
CA ARG A 15 16.54 -3.06 -2.41
C ARG A 15 15.94 -3.46 -1.07
N VAL A 16 14.95 -2.70 -0.59
CA VAL A 16 14.26 -2.99 0.68
C VAL A 16 13.05 -3.91 0.51
N GLY A 17 12.78 -4.40 -0.71
CA GLY A 17 11.65 -5.26 -1.05
C GLY A 17 11.47 -6.48 -0.14
N PRO A 18 12.53 -7.25 0.19
CA PRO A 18 12.41 -8.37 1.13
C PRO A 18 11.93 -7.96 2.52
N GLN A 19 12.42 -6.82 3.03
CA GLN A 19 12.01 -6.27 4.31
C GLN A 19 10.56 -5.79 4.27
N ALA A 20 10.19 -5.05 3.22
CA ALA A 20 8.83 -4.61 2.96
C ALA A 20 7.85 -5.79 2.90
N ALA A 21 8.22 -6.90 2.26
CA ALA A 21 7.40 -8.11 2.18
C ALA A 21 7.15 -8.76 3.55
N VAL A 22 8.17 -8.83 4.41
CA VAL A 22 7.99 -9.32 5.78
C VAL A 22 7.04 -8.42 6.57
N VAL A 23 7.22 -7.10 6.47
CA VAL A 23 6.34 -6.13 7.15
C VAL A 23 4.90 -6.27 6.65
N ALA A 24 4.70 -6.40 5.34
CA ALA A 24 3.37 -6.54 4.75
C ALA A 24 2.68 -7.85 5.18
N VAL A 25 3.35 -8.99 5.05
CA VAL A 25 2.78 -10.30 5.42
C VAL A 25 2.40 -10.32 6.91
N VAL A 26 3.31 -9.93 7.80
CA VAL A 26 3.00 -9.87 9.24
C VAL A 26 1.91 -8.81 9.49
N GLY A 27 1.92 -7.71 8.72
CA GLY A 27 1.00 -6.57 8.84
C GLY A 27 -0.41 -6.88 8.39
N VAL A 28 -0.59 -7.92 7.60
CA VAL A 28 -1.88 -8.48 7.22
C VAL A 28 -2.27 -9.59 8.19
N ASP A 29 -1.38 -10.57 8.41
CA ASP A 29 -1.69 -11.78 9.17
C ASP A 29 -2.00 -11.49 10.64
N ALA A 30 -1.21 -10.63 11.30
CA ALA A 30 -1.38 -10.34 12.72
C ALA A 30 -2.73 -9.67 13.05
N PRO A 31 -3.11 -8.52 12.46
CA PRO A 31 -4.41 -7.92 12.73
C PRO A 31 -5.58 -8.78 12.23
N PHE A 32 -5.43 -9.49 11.11
CA PHE A 32 -6.45 -10.42 10.62
C PHE A 32 -6.75 -11.52 11.65
N ALA A 33 -5.72 -12.28 12.04
CA ALA A 33 -5.87 -13.42 12.93
C ALA A 33 -6.33 -12.99 14.32
N LEU A 34 -5.74 -11.93 14.89
CA LEU A 34 -6.12 -11.42 16.21
C LEU A 34 -7.54 -10.84 16.22
N GLY A 35 -7.95 -10.14 15.15
CA GLY A 35 -9.28 -9.56 15.02
C GLY A 35 -10.35 -10.65 14.91
N THR A 36 -10.15 -11.61 14.00
CA THR A 36 -11.08 -12.72 13.81
C THR A 36 -11.17 -13.61 15.05
N ALA A 37 -10.04 -14.09 15.59
CA ALA A 37 -10.04 -14.96 16.76
C ALA A 37 -10.58 -14.24 18.00
N GLY A 38 -10.25 -12.96 18.16
CA GLY A 38 -10.72 -12.14 19.27
C GLY A 38 -12.23 -11.93 19.29
N LEU A 39 -12.83 -11.63 18.12
CA LEU A 39 -14.29 -11.49 18.02
C LEU A 39 -15.02 -12.82 18.29
N ILE A 40 -14.46 -13.95 17.88
CA ILE A 40 -15.03 -15.27 18.18
C ILE A 40 -14.93 -15.55 19.69
N ALA A 41 -13.74 -15.39 20.27
CA ALA A 41 -13.46 -15.80 21.64
C ALA A 41 -14.13 -14.90 22.69
N PHE A 42 -14.12 -13.58 22.48
CA PHE A 42 -14.61 -12.62 23.49
C PHE A 42 -16.07 -12.19 23.27
N PHE A 43 -16.56 -12.26 22.03
CA PHE A 43 -17.89 -11.75 21.66
C PHE A 43 -18.82 -12.81 21.08
N GLY A 44 -18.33 -14.04 20.83
CA GLY A 44 -19.16 -15.15 20.34
C GLY A 44 -19.75 -14.92 18.94
N ILE A 45 -19.15 -14.04 18.14
CA ILE A 45 -19.64 -13.70 16.81
C ILE A 45 -19.37 -14.85 15.84
N ALA A 46 -20.30 -15.08 14.91
CA ALA A 46 -20.18 -16.13 13.89
C ALA A 46 -18.91 -15.96 13.01
N THR A 47 -18.40 -17.07 12.49
CA THR A 47 -17.13 -17.12 11.75
C THR A 47 -17.10 -16.19 10.53
N ILE A 48 -18.16 -16.15 9.72
CA ILE A 48 -18.14 -15.34 8.49
C ILE A 48 -18.02 -13.83 8.82
N PRO A 49 -18.89 -13.22 9.66
CA PRO A 49 -18.74 -11.81 10.05
C PRO A 49 -17.39 -11.47 10.69
N THR A 50 -16.81 -12.38 11.49
CA THR A 50 -15.51 -12.13 12.14
C THR A 50 -14.34 -12.21 11.17
N VAL A 51 -14.41 -13.06 10.15
CA VAL A 51 -13.46 -13.09 9.04
C VAL A 51 -13.54 -11.82 8.20
N PHE A 52 -14.74 -11.30 7.93
CA PHE A 52 -14.92 -9.99 7.29
C PHE A 52 -14.33 -8.85 8.13
N ALA A 53 -14.61 -8.83 9.43
CA ALA A 53 -14.09 -7.82 10.33
C ALA A 53 -12.55 -7.89 10.42
N GLY A 54 -11.97 -9.09 10.50
CA GLY A 54 -10.52 -9.30 10.47
C GLY A 54 -9.89 -8.82 9.16
N ALA A 55 -10.50 -9.14 8.01
CA ALA A 55 -10.07 -8.65 6.70
C ALA A 55 -10.09 -7.11 6.62
N ALA A 56 -11.08 -6.46 7.23
CA ALA A 56 -11.12 -5.00 7.28
C ALA A 56 -9.95 -4.38 8.06
N LEU A 57 -9.31 -5.11 8.98
CA LEU A 57 -8.15 -4.62 9.74
C LEU A 57 -6.82 -4.72 8.97
N THR A 58 -6.79 -5.42 7.83
CA THR A 58 -5.54 -5.63 7.07
C THR A 58 -5.17 -4.43 6.22
N ALA A 59 -6.17 -3.69 5.74
CA ALA A 59 -6.00 -2.54 4.85
C ALA A 59 -5.14 -1.44 5.48
N THR A 60 -4.12 -0.99 4.76
CA THR A 60 -3.21 0.08 5.16
C THR A 60 -3.46 1.31 4.29
N SER A 61 -3.59 2.49 4.90
CA SER A 61 -3.70 3.74 4.11
C SER A 61 -2.32 4.27 3.74
N ILE A 62 -1.83 3.86 2.56
CA ILE A 62 -0.58 4.38 2.00
C ILE A 62 -0.63 5.89 1.78
N GLY A 63 -1.78 6.44 1.38
CA GLY A 63 -1.92 7.88 1.08
C GLY A 63 -1.65 8.79 2.28
N ILE A 64 -2.20 8.45 3.45
CA ILE A 64 -1.95 9.21 4.70
C ILE A 64 -0.49 9.06 5.11
N THR A 65 -0.02 7.81 5.18
CA THR A 65 1.32 7.49 5.68
C THR A 65 2.40 8.13 4.83
N ALA A 66 2.27 8.05 3.50
CA ALA A 66 3.22 8.64 2.57
C ALA A 66 3.26 10.17 2.67
N LYS A 67 2.10 10.84 2.78
CA LYS A 67 2.06 12.29 2.93
C LYS A 67 2.74 12.74 4.22
N VAL A 68 2.47 12.05 5.33
CA VAL A 68 3.13 12.34 6.62
C VAL A 68 4.65 12.14 6.50
N LEU A 69 5.12 11.06 5.88
CA LEU A 69 6.55 10.81 5.65
C LEU A 69 7.20 11.88 4.76
N ALA A 70 6.51 12.33 3.72
CA ALA A 70 6.97 13.41 2.85
C ALA A 70 7.09 14.75 3.62
N GLU A 71 6.07 15.11 4.39
CA GLU A 71 6.02 16.35 5.18
C GLU A 71 7.15 16.42 6.23
N ILE A 72 7.54 15.29 6.83
CA ILE A 72 8.66 15.22 7.77
C ILE A 72 10.01 14.91 7.11
N GLN A 73 10.06 14.90 5.77
CA GLN A 73 11.26 14.63 4.96
C GLN A 73 11.90 13.24 5.24
N GLN A 74 11.09 12.24 5.57
CA GLN A 74 11.52 10.86 5.83
C GLN A 74 11.09 9.88 4.73
N LEU A 75 10.43 10.33 3.66
CA LEU A 75 9.98 9.45 2.56
C LEU A 75 11.13 8.68 1.92
N ASN A 76 12.27 9.34 1.72
CA ASN A 76 13.47 8.75 1.10
C ASN A 76 14.44 8.08 2.09
N SER A 77 14.07 8.02 3.38
CA SER A 77 14.80 7.21 4.35
C SER A 77 14.61 5.73 4.05
N LYS A 78 15.52 4.88 4.54
CA LYS A 78 15.41 3.43 4.40
C LYS A 78 14.11 2.91 5.02
N GLU A 79 13.76 3.45 6.19
CA GLU A 79 12.53 3.13 6.92
C GLU A 79 11.30 3.59 6.13
N GLY A 80 11.35 4.79 5.54
CA GLY A 80 10.30 5.33 4.67
C GLY A 80 10.06 4.43 3.46
N GLN A 81 11.11 4.02 2.76
CA GLN A 81 11.02 3.12 1.60
C GLN A 81 10.47 1.74 1.99
N ILE A 82 10.82 1.23 3.17
CA ILE A 82 10.22 -0.03 3.70
C ILE A 82 8.74 0.15 3.95
N ILE A 83 8.31 1.26 4.55
CA ILE A 83 6.90 1.54 4.84
C ILE A 83 6.10 1.68 3.55
N ILE A 84 6.60 2.43 2.56
CA ILE A 84 5.95 2.61 1.26
C ILE A 84 5.87 1.26 0.51
N GLY A 85 6.98 0.52 0.45
CA GLY A 85 7.00 -0.80 -0.18
C GLY A 85 6.06 -1.80 0.49
N ALA A 86 6.02 -1.81 1.82
CA ALA A 86 5.10 -2.66 2.57
C ALA A 86 3.65 -2.28 2.31
N ALA A 87 3.33 -0.98 2.25
CA ALA A 87 1.98 -0.51 1.97
C ALA A 87 1.51 -0.87 0.56
N VAL A 88 2.39 -0.83 -0.45
CA VAL A 88 2.09 -1.30 -1.81
C VAL A 88 1.80 -2.82 -1.83
N LEU A 89 2.58 -3.61 -1.09
CA LEU A 89 2.34 -5.04 -0.97
C LEU A 89 1.06 -5.34 -0.17
N ASP A 90 0.75 -4.55 0.86
CA ASP A 90 -0.49 -4.65 1.64
C ASP A 90 -1.73 -4.47 0.76
N ASP A 91 -1.74 -3.56 -0.22
CA ASP A 91 -2.87 -3.38 -1.14
C ASP A 91 -3.10 -4.63 -2.01
N VAL A 92 -2.01 -5.28 -2.45
CA VAL A 92 -2.07 -6.56 -3.19
C VAL A 92 -2.57 -7.70 -2.31
N LEU A 93 -2.09 -7.77 -1.06
CA LEU A 93 -2.57 -8.76 -0.10
C LEU A 93 -4.04 -8.51 0.28
N GLY A 94 -4.44 -7.24 0.40
CA GLY A 94 -5.79 -6.82 0.75
C GLY A 94 -6.84 -7.28 -0.27
N ILE A 95 -6.57 -7.13 -1.57
CA ILE A 95 -7.49 -7.64 -2.60
C ILE A 95 -7.61 -9.17 -2.55
N ILE A 96 -6.51 -9.88 -2.26
CA ILE A 96 -6.53 -11.34 -2.12
C ILE A 96 -7.40 -11.74 -0.93
N VAL A 97 -7.19 -11.11 0.22
CA VAL A 97 -7.99 -11.34 1.42
C VAL A 97 -9.47 -11.07 1.12
N LEU A 98 -9.78 -9.93 0.50
CA LEU A 98 -11.15 -9.57 0.16
C LEU A 98 -11.82 -10.58 -0.78
N ALA A 99 -11.09 -11.07 -1.79
CA ALA A 99 -11.59 -12.09 -2.71
C ALA A 99 -11.88 -13.43 -2.00
N VAL A 100 -10.98 -13.87 -1.12
CA VAL A 100 -11.18 -15.07 -0.30
C VAL A 100 -12.43 -14.92 0.58
N VAL A 101 -12.55 -13.78 1.27
CA VAL A 101 -13.68 -13.51 2.16
C VAL A 101 -14.99 -13.41 1.39
N ALA A 102 -15.01 -12.77 0.22
CA ALA A 102 -16.19 -12.70 -0.65
C ALA A 102 -16.61 -14.07 -1.19
N SER A 103 -15.63 -14.91 -1.55
CA SER A 103 -15.85 -16.30 -1.98
C SER A 103 -16.48 -17.13 -0.85
N LEU A 104 -15.89 -17.10 0.34
CA LEU A 104 -16.42 -17.75 1.54
C LEU A 104 -17.85 -17.29 1.87
N ALA A 105 -18.14 -16.00 1.75
CA ALA A 105 -19.47 -15.45 2.01
C ALA A 105 -20.54 -15.98 1.05
N LYS A 106 -20.15 -16.24 -0.21
CA LYS A 106 -21.08 -16.59 -1.29
C LYS A 106 -21.28 -18.10 -1.42
N THR A 107 -20.20 -18.87 -1.38
CA THR A 107 -20.21 -20.31 -1.68
C THR A 107 -19.82 -21.18 -0.48
N GLY A 108 -19.29 -20.59 0.59
CA GLY A 108 -18.75 -21.34 1.74
C GLY A 108 -17.43 -22.04 1.47
N GLU A 109 -16.88 -21.91 0.25
CA GLU A 109 -15.64 -22.55 -0.19
C GLU A 109 -14.67 -21.49 -0.72
N ILE A 110 -13.36 -21.74 -0.58
CA ILE A 110 -12.32 -20.86 -1.12
C ILE A 110 -11.97 -21.34 -2.52
N ASN A 111 -12.20 -20.49 -3.52
CA ASN A 111 -11.74 -20.79 -4.88
C ASN A 111 -10.26 -20.41 -5.08
N ILE A 112 -9.38 -21.40 -4.99
CA ILE A 112 -7.93 -21.21 -5.16
C ILE A 112 -7.56 -20.65 -6.53
N SER A 113 -8.34 -20.95 -7.60
CA SER A 113 -8.05 -20.43 -8.94
C SER A 113 -8.18 -18.91 -9.01
N ASP A 114 -9.18 -18.35 -8.33
CA ASP A 114 -9.47 -16.91 -8.35
C ASP A 114 -8.40 -16.15 -7.57
N VAL A 115 -7.96 -16.73 -6.45
CA VAL A 115 -6.85 -16.21 -5.64
C VAL A 115 -5.54 -16.19 -6.46
N LEU A 116 -5.22 -17.30 -7.13
CA LEU A 116 -4.02 -17.38 -7.98
C LEU A 116 -4.08 -16.40 -9.15
N TYR A 117 -5.25 -16.23 -9.77
CA TYR A 117 -5.46 -15.26 -10.85
C TYR A 117 -5.18 -13.82 -10.38
N LEU A 118 -5.68 -13.44 -9.19
CA LEU A 118 -5.43 -12.13 -8.60
C LEU A 118 -3.96 -11.91 -8.24
N ILE A 119 -3.31 -12.90 -7.61
CA ILE A 119 -1.86 -12.84 -7.30
C ILE A 119 -1.05 -12.64 -8.58
N ALA A 120 -1.35 -13.44 -9.61
CA ALA A 120 -0.65 -13.37 -10.87
C ALA A 120 -0.89 -12.01 -11.56
N GLY A 121 -2.15 -11.54 -11.63
CA GLY A 121 -2.49 -10.25 -12.20
C GLY A 121 -1.80 -9.09 -11.50
N ALA A 122 -1.82 -9.08 -10.15
CA ALA A 122 -1.15 -8.09 -9.33
C ALA A 122 0.37 -8.08 -9.56
N SER A 123 0.99 -9.25 -9.53
CA SER A 123 2.43 -9.41 -9.73
C SER A 123 2.86 -8.98 -11.14
N ILE A 124 2.12 -9.43 -12.16
CA ILE A 124 2.37 -9.08 -13.57
C ILE A 124 2.22 -7.58 -13.76
N PHE A 125 1.24 -6.93 -13.14
CA PHE A 125 1.08 -5.50 -13.25
C PHE A 125 2.18 -4.72 -12.54
N LEU A 126 2.50 -5.07 -11.28
CA LEU A 126 3.50 -4.34 -10.53
C LEU A 126 4.87 -4.45 -11.22
N VAL A 127 5.29 -5.69 -11.54
CA VAL A 127 6.56 -5.94 -12.24
C VAL A 127 6.50 -5.38 -13.66
N GLY A 128 5.42 -5.65 -14.38
CA GLY A 128 5.22 -5.21 -15.75
C GLY A 128 5.21 -3.69 -15.88
N SER A 129 4.60 -2.96 -14.95
CA SER A 129 4.58 -1.49 -14.94
C SER A 129 5.98 -0.91 -14.82
N ILE A 130 6.85 -1.50 -14.01
CA ILE A 130 8.26 -1.09 -13.91
C ILE A 130 9.00 -1.34 -15.24
N PHE A 131 8.85 -2.52 -15.85
CA PHE A 131 9.50 -2.84 -17.12
C PHE A 131 8.97 -2.00 -18.29
N VAL A 132 7.65 -1.89 -18.40
CA VAL A 132 6.95 -1.08 -19.41
C VAL A 132 7.30 0.38 -19.22
N GLY A 133 7.36 0.85 -17.98
CA GLY A 133 7.75 2.22 -17.67
C GLY A 133 9.15 2.56 -18.11
N ARG A 134 10.13 1.68 -17.85
CA ARG A 134 11.49 1.86 -18.36
C ARG A 134 11.55 1.89 -19.89
N LEU A 135 10.66 1.15 -20.57
CA LEU A 135 10.55 1.19 -22.03
C LEU A 135 9.84 2.44 -22.53
N LEU A 136 8.80 2.90 -21.83
CA LEU A 136 7.94 4.02 -22.22
C LEU A 136 8.52 5.39 -21.84
N SER A 137 9.39 5.48 -20.83
CA SER A 137 9.98 6.74 -20.37
C SER A 137 10.69 7.53 -21.48
N PRO A 138 11.52 6.96 -22.38
CA PRO A 138 12.11 7.72 -23.48
C PRO A 138 11.06 8.19 -24.50
N TYR A 139 10.01 7.40 -24.74
CA TYR A 139 8.92 7.81 -25.63
C TYR A 139 8.08 8.93 -25.02
N PHE A 140 7.86 8.90 -23.70
CA PHE A 140 7.20 9.95 -22.96
C PHE A 140 7.97 11.27 -23.12
N VAL A 141 9.27 11.28 -22.80
CA VAL A 141 10.11 12.48 -22.93
C VAL A 141 10.09 13.00 -24.37
N ALA A 142 10.29 12.13 -25.36
CA ALA A 142 10.27 12.51 -26.77
C ALA A 142 8.90 13.04 -27.26
N LEU A 143 7.80 12.59 -26.64
CA LEU A 143 6.46 13.10 -26.94
C LEU A 143 6.27 14.49 -26.31
N VAL A 144 6.67 14.66 -25.06
CA VAL A 144 6.62 15.93 -24.31
C VAL A 144 7.39 17.01 -25.04
N GLU A 145 8.62 16.73 -25.48
CA GLU A 145 9.46 17.69 -26.22
C GLU A 145 8.86 18.17 -27.55
N LYS A 146 7.99 17.36 -28.17
CA LYS A 146 7.32 17.71 -29.44
C LYS A 146 6.06 18.54 -29.22
N MET A 147 5.54 18.62 -28.00
CA MET A 147 4.34 19.39 -27.70
C MET A 147 4.68 20.87 -27.48
N THR A 148 3.99 21.76 -28.20
CA THR A 148 4.17 23.22 -28.07
C THR A 148 3.09 23.88 -27.19
N THR A 149 2.25 23.08 -26.55
CA THR A 149 1.17 23.52 -25.66
C THR A 149 1.69 23.96 -24.29
N ARG A 150 1.00 24.92 -23.67
CA ARG A 150 1.28 25.32 -22.27
C ARG A 150 0.96 24.15 -21.34
N GLY A 151 1.83 23.89 -20.35
CA GLY A 151 1.65 22.79 -19.40
C GLY A 151 1.71 21.40 -20.05
N HIS A 152 2.41 21.25 -21.18
CA HIS A 152 2.55 19.97 -21.87
C HIS A 152 3.16 18.88 -20.98
N LEU A 153 4.12 19.23 -20.11
CA LEU A 153 4.71 18.31 -19.14
C LEU A 153 3.66 17.80 -18.16
N ILE A 154 3.02 18.66 -17.37
CA ILE A 154 2.00 18.22 -16.40
C ILE A 154 0.81 17.50 -17.06
N LEU A 155 0.33 17.97 -18.22
CA LEU A 155 -0.82 17.38 -18.89
C LEU A 155 -0.53 15.97 -19.38
N SER A 156 0.61 15.77 -20.06
CA SER A 156 1.03 14.44 -20.54
C SER A 156 1.28 13.50 -19.37
N SER A 157 1.87 13.99 -18.27
CA SER A 157 2.12 13.22 -17.05
C SER A 157 0.83 12.74 -16.41
N LEU A 158 -0.17 13.61 -16.30
CA LEU A 158 -1.49 13.24 -15.78
C LEU A 158 -2.22 12.25 -16.70
N ILE A 159 -2.14 12.43 -18.02
CA ILE A 159 -2.69 11.45 -18.98
C ILE A 159 -2.02 10.08 -18.78
N PHE A 160 -0.71 10.05 -18.62
CA PHE A 160 0.04 8.82 -18.36
C PHE A 160 -0.35 8.18 -17.03
N ALA A 161 -0.47 8.99 -15.96
CA ALA A 161 -0.92 8.54 -14.65
C ALA A 161 -2.34 7.96 -14.69
N PHE A 162 -3.28 8.62 -15.37
CA PHE A 162 -4.65 8.14 -15.52
C PHE A 162 -4.73 6.89 -16.41
N ALA A 163 -3.91 6.80 -17.46
CA ALA A 163 -3.84 5.60 -18.29
C ALA A 163 -3.37 4.38 -17.47
N LEU A 164 -2.30 4.51 -16.67
CA LEU A 164 -1.85 3.42 -15.80
C LEU A 164 -2.82 3.12 -14.66
N SER A 165 -3.47 4.15 -14.09
CA SER A 165 -4.56 3.97 -13.11
C SER A 165 -5.73 3.20 -13.69
N TYR A 166 -6.11 3.48 -14.94
CA TYR A 166 -7.15 2.74 -15.65
C TYR A 166 -6.75 1.30 -15.90
N VAL A 167 -5.52 1.04 -16.33
CA VAL A 167 -5.01 -0.33 -16.50
C VAL A 167 -5.03 -1.08 -15.18
N ALA A 168 -4.59 -0.48 -14.07
CA ALA A 168 -4.65 -1.07 -12.73
C ALA A 168 -6.10 -1.46 -12.35
N ALA A 169 -7.05 -0.54 -12.53
CA ALA A 169 -8.46 -0.80 -12.25
C ALA A 169 -9.04 -1.90 -13.16
N ALA A 170 -8.65 -1.95 -14.43
CA ALA A 170 -9.13 -2.94 -15.39
C ALA A 170 -8.73 -4.39 -15.03
N ILE A 171 -7.62 -4.56 -14.31
CA ILE A 171 -7.17 -5.85 -13.77
C ILE A 171 -7.56 -6.05 -12.30
N GLN A 172 -8.51 -5.24 -11.81
CA GLN A 172 -9.08 -5.27 -10.46
C GLN A 172 -8.17 -4.74 -9.34
N LEU A 173 -7.00 -4.19 -9.62
CA LEU A 173 -6.19 -3.51 -8.60
C LEU A 173 -6.75 -2.13 -8.26
N GLU A 174 -6.26 -1.56 -7.15
CA GLU A 174 -6.58 -0.18 -6.83
C GLU A 174 -5.99 0.79 -7.86
N ALA A 175 -6.80 1.72 -8.35
CA ALA A 175 -6.37 2.72 -9.32
C ALA A 175 -5.18 3.55 -8.82
N ILE A 176 -5.08 3.76 -7.50
CA ILE A 176 -4.01 4.52 -6.86
C ILE A 176 -2.63 3.88 -7.08
N LEU A 177 -2.55 2.55 -7.22
CA LEU A 177 -1.30 1.84 -7.52
C LEU A 177 -0.81 2.17 -8.93
N GLY A 178 -1.71 2.33 -9.89
CA GLY A 178 -1.36 2.76 -11.24
C GLY A 178 -0.83 4.20 -11.29
N ALA A 179 -1.43 5.09 -10.50
CA ALA A 179 -0.91 6.45 -10.32
C ALA A 179 0.48 6.44 -9.64
N PHE A 180 0.68 5.62 -8.61
CA PHE A 180 1.99 5.47 -7.97
C PHE A 180 3.06 4.94 -8.93
N ALA A 181 2.73 3.89 -9.70
CA ALA A 181 3.62 3.34 -10.71
C ALA A 181 3.99 4.38 -11.77
N ALA A 182 3.03 5.17 -12.25
CA ALA A 182 3.30 6.26 -13.19
C ALA A 182 4.31 7.28 -12.62
N GLY A 183 4.17 7.63 -11.34
CA GLY A 183 5.11 8.50 -10.64
C GLY A 183 6.52 7.91 -10.61
N LEU A 184 6.66 6.65 -10.17
CA LEU A 184 7.96 5.96 -10.12
C LEU A 184 8.67 5.91 -11.48
N ILE A 185 7.91 5.72 -12.56
CA ILE A 185 8.44 5.65 -13.92
C ILE A 185 8.95 7.02 -14.37
N LEU A 186 8.20 8.07 -14.06
CA LEU A 186 8.56 9.44 -14.44
C LEU A 186 9.65 10.03 -13.54
N ALA A 187 9.82 9.51 -12.31
CA ALA A 187 10.91 9.85 -11.39
C ALA A 187 12.31 9.60 -11.98
N GLU A 188 12.44 8.60 -12.87
CA GLU A 188 13.72 8.28 -13.53
C GLU A 188 14.03 9.18 -14.74
N THR A 189 13.13 10.09 -15.10
CA THR A 189 13.31 10.97 -16.27
C THR A 189 14.01 12.28 -15.91
N GLU A 190 14.66 12.90 -16.89
CA GLU A 190 15.29 14.23 -16.73
C GLU A 190 14.28 15.35 -16.42
N LYS A 191 12.98 15.07 -16.54
CA LYS A 191 11.87 16.00 -16.30
C LYS A 191 11.22 15.82 -14.93
N ALA A 192 11.71 14.90 -14.10
CA ALA A 192 11.12 14.58 -12.79
C ALA A 192 10.99 15.81 -11.88
N GLU A 193 12.07 16.56 -11.69
CA GLU A 193 12.09 17.75 -10.80
C GLU A 193 11.12 18.85 -11.30
N GLU A 194 11.13 19.14 -12.59
CA GLU A 194 10.21 20.12 -13.20
C GLU A 194 8.73 19.68 -13.07
N LEU A 195 8.48 18.38 -13.14
CA LEU A 195 7.15 17.81 -12.97
C LEU A 195 6.70 17.79 -11.51
N GLU A 196 7.62 17.54 -10.58
CA GLU A 196 7.39 17.60 -9.14
C GLU A 196 6.92 19.00 -8.73
N GLU A 197 7.63 20.05 -9.17
CA GLU A 197 7.22 21.44 -8.92
C GLU A 197 5.82 21.76 -9.49
N GLN A 198 5.46 21.18 -10.64
CA GLN A 198 4.16 21.39 -11.27
C GLN A 198 3.03 20.59 -10.62
N ILE A 199 3.30 19.44 -10.00
CA ILE A 199 2.28 18.60 -9.36
C ILE A 199 1.94 19.08 -7.95
N ILE A 200 2.89 19.66 -7.22
CA ILE A 200 2.71 20.10 -5.81
C ILE A 200 1.44 20.97 -5.64
N PRO A 201 1.21 22.05 -6.43
CA PRO A 201 0.01 22.89 -6.25
C PRO A 201 -1.29 22.13 -6.51
N ILE A 202 -1.26 21.14 -7.41
CA ILE A 202 -2.42 20.29 -7.72
C ILE A 202 -2.67 19.32 -6.55
N ALA A 203 -1.62 18.71 -6.02
CA ALA A 203 -1.70 17.80 -4.89
C ALA A 203 -2.19 18.53 -3.63
N ASP A 204 -1.64 19.69 -3.31
CA ASP A 204 -2.05 20.51 -2.16
C ASP A 204 -3.51 20.97 -2.24
N PHE A 205 -4.07 21.06 -3.45
CA PHE A 205 -5.49 21.32 -3.65
C PHE A 205 -6.36 20.04 -3.55
N LEU A 206 -5.96 18.96 -4.22
CA LEU A 206 -6.78 17.74 -4.32
C LEU A 206 -6.71 16.83 -3.09
N VAL A 207 -5.56 16.76 -2.42
CA VAL A 207 -5.34 15.87 -1.26
C VAL A 207 -6.27 16.24 -0.09
N PRO A 208 -6.41 17.52 0.31
CA PRO A 208 -7.39 17.89 1.33
C PRO A 208 -8.83 17.55 0.94
N ILE A 209 -9.21 17.76 -0.33
CA ILE A 209 -10.56 17.44 -0.83
C ILE A 209 -10.82 15.93 -0.74
N PHE A 210 -9.84 15.10 -1.08
CA PHE A 210 -9.91 13.65 -0.95
C PHE A 210 -10.17 13.25 0.51
N PHE A 211 -9.37 13.75 1.46
CA PHE A 211 -9.55 13.41 2.88
C PHE A 211 -10.87 13.91 3.47
N VAL A 212 -11.32 15.12 3.09
CA VAL A 212 -12.62 15.64 3.51
C VAL A 212 -13.76 14.78 2.97
N THR A 213 -13.67 14.33 1.72
CA THR A 213 -14.71 13.52 1.08
C THR A 213 -14.79 12.13 1.70
N VAL A 214 -13.65 11.48 1.97
CA VAL A 214 -13.60 10.19 2.68
C VAL A 214 -14.17 10.33 4.08
N GLY A 215 -13.79 11.38 4.82
CA GLY A 215 -14.32 11.66 6.15
C GLY A 215 -15.83 11.92 6.15
N ALA A 216 -16.31 12.76 5.23
CA ALA A 216 -17.72 13.11 5.10
C ALA A 216 -18.61 11.92 4.69
N GLY A 217 -18.05 10.91 4.04
CA GLY A 217 -18.75 9.66 3.70
C GLY A 217 -18.98 8.72 4.90
N THR A 218 -18.41 9.03 6.07
CA THR A 218 -18.56 8.19 7.27
C THR A 218 -19.91 8.44 7.95
N ASP A 219 -20.70 7.37 8.14
CA ASP A 219 -21.96 7.45 8.88
C ASP A 219 -21.69 7.52 10.38
N LEU A 220 -21.85 8.71 10.98
CA LEU A 220 -21.66 8.91 12.41
C LEU A 220 -22.82 8.36 13.26
N SER A 221 -23.95 7.99 12.65
CA SER A 221 -25.11 7.48 13.38
C SER A 221 -24.80 6.16 14.10
N VAL A 222 -23.92 5.33 13.54
CA VAL A 222 -23.47 4.05 14.13
C VAL A 222 -22.58 4.24 15.37
N LEU A 223 -22.03 5.44 15.55
CA LEU A 223 -21.17 5.79 16.69
C LEU A 223 -21.94 6.41 17.86
N ASN A 224 -23.25 6.63 17.73
CA ASN A 224 -24.04 7.29 18.77
C ASN A 224 -24.33 6.35 19.97
N PRO A 225 -23.78 6.59 21.17
CA PRO A 225 -23.98 5.73 22.34
C PRO A 225 -25.38 5.87 22.98
N ALA A 226 -26.13 6.93 22.62
CA ALA A 226 -27.49 7.13 23.08
C ALA A 226 -28.44 6.06 22.52
N ILE A 227 -28.13 5.49 21.35
CA ILE A 227 -28.86 4.38 20.75
C ILE A 227 -28.38 3.07 21.38
N PRO A 228 -29.22 2.32 22.12
CA PRO A 228 -28.78 1.11 22.83
C PRO A 228 -28.19 0.03 21.91
N ALA A 229 -28.70 -0.08 20.68
CA ALA A 229 -28.21 -1.03 19.67
C ALA A 229 -26.74 -0.79 19.28
N ASN A 230 -26.26 0.46 19.34
CA ASN A 230 -24.90 0.80 18.96
C ASN A 230 -23.87 0.47 20.04
N ARG A 231 -24.28 0.32 21.30
CA ARG A 231 -23.35 0.15 22.43
C ARG A 231 -22.49 -1.11 22.29
N ALA A 232 -23.09 -2.22 21.88
CA ALA A 232 -22.36 -3.46 21.61
C ALA A 232 -21.38 -3.28 20.44
N GLY A 233 -21.82 -2.61 19.37
CA GLY A 233 -20.98 -2.25 18.22
C GLY A 233 -19.78 -1.38 18.61
N LEU A 234 -19.98 -0.40 19.49
CA LEU A 234 -18.92 0.49 19.99
C LEU A 234 -17.85 -0.27 20.80
N ILE A 235 -18.27 -1.24 21.64
CA ILE A 235 -17.31 -2.07 22.40
C ILE A 235 -16.50 -2.94 21.43
N MET A 236 -17.14 -3.57 20.44
CA MET A 236 -16.44 -4.35 19.42
C MET A 236 -15.51 -3.47 18.57
N ALA A 237 -15.95 -2.27 18.18
CA ALA A 237 -15.13 -1.32 17.43
C ALA A 237 -13.91 -0.87 18.24
N ALA A 238 -14.08 -0.55 19.52
CA ALA A 238 -12.97 -0.22 20.41
C ALA A 238 -11.97 -1.38 20.54
N PHE A 239 -12.47 -2.61 20.70
CA PHE A 239 -11.64 -3.81 20.69
C PHE A 239 -10.85 -3.95 19.38
N LEU A 240 -11.53 -3.82 18.23
CA LEU A 240 -10.91 -3.94 16.91
C LEU A 240 -9.88 -2.84 16.65
N ILE A 241 -10.11 -1.61 17.10
CA ILE A 241 -9.14 -0.51 17.00
C ILE A 241 -7.87 -0.86 17.78
N VAL A 242 -8.02 -1.34 19.01
CA VAL A 242 -6.89 -1.78 19.85
C VAL A 242 -6.12 -2.89 19.13
N ILE A 243 -6.82 -3.93 18.66
CA ILE A 243 -6.19 -5.04 17.94
C ILE A 243 -5.51 -4.59 16.64
N ALA A 244 -6.12 -3.68 15.88
CA ALA A 244 -5.52 -3.16 14.65
C ALA A 244 -4.22 -2.41 14.94
N ILE A 245 -4.22 -1.53 15.95
CA ILE A 245 -3.03 -0.78 16.36
C ILE A 245 -1.95 -1.75 16.87
N PHE A 246 -2.28 -2.64 17.80
CA PHE A 246 -1.31 -3.59 18.34
C PHE A 246 -0.78 -4.54 17.27
N GLY A 247 -1.65 -5.08 16.41
CA GLY A 247 -1.29 -5.97 15.31
C GLY A 247 -0.30 -5.30 14.35
N LYS A 248 -0.59 -4.06 13.92
CA LYS A 248 0.33 -3.29 13.08
C LYS A 248 1.62 -2.90 13.82
N VAL A 249 1.58 -2.53 15.10
CA VAL A 249 2.79 -2.17 15.87
C VAL A 249 3.72 -3.37 16.09
N ILE A 250 3.18 -4.56 16.34
CA ILE A 250 3.95 -5.80 16.47
C ILE A 250 4.80 -6.06 15.21
N THR A 251 4.31 -5.67 14.04
CA THR A 251 5.06 -5.84 12.78
C THR A 251 6.36 -5.04 12.76
N GLY A 252 6.33 -3.82 13.32
CA GLY A 252 7.52 -2.99 13.49
C GLY A 252 8.55 -3.65 14.42
N TYR A 253 8.10 -4.33 15.48
CA TYR A 253 8.99 -5.09 16.37
C TYR A 253 9.53 -6.37 15.72
N SER A 254 8.71 -7.11 14.97
CA SER A 254 9.14 -8.27 14.18
C SER A 254 10.20 -7.88 13.14
N PHE A 255 10.05 -6.71 12.52
CA PHE A 255 11.03 -6.12 11.63
C PHE A 255 12.35 -5.81 12.36
N ILE A 256 12.32 -5.16 13.53
CA ILE A 256 13.52 -4.90 14.35
C ILE A 256 14.22 -6.22 14.71
N SER A 257 13.47 -7.25 15.11
CA SER A 257 14.02 -8.57 15.42
C SER A 257 14.64 -9.25 14.19
N PHE A 258 14.03 -9.13 13.01
CA PHE A 258 14.56 -9.64 11.75
C PHE A 258 15.87 -8.93 11.34
N LEU A 259 15.94 -7.62 11.57
CA LEU A 259 17.12 -6.80 11.26
C LEU A 259 18.30 -7.09 12.21
N ILE A 260 18.01 -7.33 13.49
CA ILE A 260 18.98 -7.84 14.47
C ILE A 260 19.46 -9.25 14.07
N GLY A 261 18.57 -10.08 13.54
CA GLY A 261 18.93 -11.39 12.97
C GLY A 261 19.89 -11.28 11.79
N GLN A 262 19.65 -10.38 10.83
CA GLN A 262 20.55 -10.18 9.68
C GLN A 262 21.91 -9.61 10.07
N THR A 263 21.98 -8.66 11.01
CA THR A 263 23.27 -8.11 11.49
C THR A 263 24.12 -9.15 12.23
N SER A 264 23.49 -10.08 12.95
CA SER A 264 24.17 -11.25 13.54
C SER A 264 24.70 -12.23 12.49
N PHE A 265 23.97 -12.44 11.39
CA PHE A 265 24.41 -13.28 10.26
C PHE A 265 25.53 -12.63 9.43
N ASP A 266 25.52 -11.32 9.22
CA ASP A 266 26.55 -10.60 8.46
C ASP A 266 27.87 -10.50 9.24
N HIS A 267 27.81 -10.39 10.57
CA HIS A 267 28.99 -10.47 11.44
C HIS A 267 29.70 -11.82 11.31
N ASN A 268 28.96 -12.92 11.10
CA ASN A 268 29.51 -14.27 10.99
C ASN A 268 30.06 -14.61 9.58
N ARG A 269 29.71 -13.82 8.55
CA ARG A 269 30.31 -13.92 7.21
C ARG A 269 31.63 -13.18 7.10
N LYS A 270 31.83 -12.08 7.84
CA LYS A 270 33.11 -11.34 7.85
C LYS A 270 34.29 -12.16 8.38
N TYR A 271 34.05 -13.17 9.22
CA TYR A 271 35.13 -14.04 9.72
C TYR A 271 35.40 -15.28 8.85
N HIS A 272 34.52 -15.66 7.92
CA HIS A 272 34.78 -16.79 7.03
C HIS A 272 35.73 -16.45 5.87
N TYR A 273 35.87 -15.18 5.50
CA TYR A 273 36.88 -14.73 4.52
C TYR A 273 38.23 -14.37 5.15
N ALA A 274 38.31 -14.31 6.49
CA ALA A 274 39.55 -14.02 7.22
C ALA A 274 40.36 -15.28 7.62
N ILE A 275 39.87 -16.48 7.27
CA ILE A 275 40.53 -17.76 7.57
C ILE A 275 41.16 -18.40 6.31
N TRP A 276 41.08 -17.74 5.15
CA TRP A 276 41.68 -18.22 3.88
C TRP A 276 42.56 -17.17 3.17
N LEU A 277 43.25 -16.34 3.95
CA LEU A 277 44.46 -15.60 3.55
C LEU A 277 45.58 -15.93 4.53
#